data_AF-A0A7J4T387-F1
#
_entry.id   AF-A0A7J4T387-F1
#
_cell.length_a   1.000
_cell.length_b   1.000
_cell.length_c   1.000
_cell.angle_alpha   90.00
_cell.angle_beta   90.00
_cell.angle_gamma   90.00
#
_symmetry.space_group_name_H-M   'P 1'
#
loop_
_entity.id
_entity.type
_entity.pdbx_description
1 polymer ?
#
loop_
_entity_poly.entity_id
_entity_poly.type
_entity_poly.pdbx_seq_one_letter_code
_entity_poly.pdbx_strand_id
1 'polypeptide(L)'
;PGLAWLVDGAFIGVSQLASVAEFAPAIEKLTESLDFQTMLIRIGDGAPLIRDQIINHCLAKNWIVEQVNESKTSSGLVRNNHAISALRIASNSGQRIWQQRELRPKHGDVKYIQTQSRKISNGHITISKQLALFVAKGELTMQEAILEQSSYSSEE
;
A
#
# COMPACT_ATOMS: atom_id res chain seq x y z
N PRO A 1 -0.77 -0.88 -5.36
CA PRO A 1 -0.74 -2.22 -4.72
C PRO A 1 -1.81 -3.14 -5.29
N GLY A 2 -1.56 -4.45 -5.41
CA GLY A 2 -2.63 -5.41 -5.78
C GLY A 2 -3.54 -5.69 -4.58
N LEU A 3 -4.85 -5.75 -4.82
CA LEU A 3 -5.88 -6.04 -3.81
C LEU A 3 -6.76 -7.18 -4.33
N ALA A 4 -6.96 -8.23 -3.55
CA ALA A 4 -7.92 -9.30 -3.84
C ALA A 4 -8.72 -9.60 -2.58
N TRP A 5 -9.99 -9.97 -2.72
CA TRP A 5 -10.85 -10.28 -1.59
C TRP A 5 -11.65 -11.56 -1.83
N LEU A 6 -11.85 -12.30 -0.74
CA LEU A 6 -12.60 -13.54 -0.68
C LEU A 6 -13.65 -13.42 0.42
N VAL A 7 -14.80 -14.03 0.21
CA VAL A 7 -15.87 -14.16 1.20
C VAL A 7 -16.15 -15.65 1.37
N ASP A 8 -16.07 -16.15 2.60
CA ASP A 8 -16.25 -17.57 2.93
C ASP A 8 -15.43 -18.53 2.06
N GLY A 9 -14.21 -18.11 1.68
CA GLY A 9 -13.31 -18.87 0.82
C GLY A 9 -13.60 -18.78 -0.68
N ALA A 10 -14.71 -18.16 -1.08
CA ALA A 10 -15.02 -17.88 -2.49
C ALA A 10 -14.32 -16.60 -2.96
N PHE A 11 -13.70 -16.64 -4.14
CA PHE A 11 -13.10 -15.47 -4.76
C PHE A 11 -14.18 -14.54 -5.31
N ILE A 12 -14.18 -13.28 -4.84
CA ILE A 12 -15.18 -12.29 -5.25
C ILE A 12 -14.59 -11.32 -6.27
N GLY A 13 -13.35 -10.87 -6.07
CA GLY A 13 -12.77 -9.91 -6.99
C GLY A 13 -11.34 -9.50 -6.69
N VAL A 14 -10.82 -8.69 -7.61
CA VAL A 14 -9.46 -8.19 -7.62
C VAL A 14 -9.42 -6.79 -8.22
N SER A 15 -8.55 -5.95 -7.67
CA SER A 15 -8.30 -4.58 -8.10
C SER A 15 -6.80 -4.25 -7.99
N GLN A 16 -6.36 -3.27 -8.76
CA GLN A 16 -5.03 -2.70 -8.63
C GLN A 16 -5.14 -1.24 -8.20
N LEU A 17 -4.70 -0.97 -6.98
CA LEU A 17 -4.65 0.37 -6.40
C LEU A 17 -3.49 1.15 -7.03
N ALA A 18 -3.71 2.43 -7.34
CA ALA A 18 -2.69 3.30 -7.89
C ALA A 18 -1.66 3.71 -6.84
N SER A 19 -2.07 3.79 -5.57
CA SER A 19 -1.20 4.18 -4.44
C SER A 19 -1.56 3.46 -3.14
N VAL A 20 -0.75 3.65 -2.09
CA VAL A 20 -1.07 3.18 -0.73
C VAL A 20 -2.19 4.00 -0.10
N ALA A 21 -2.32 5.28 -0.47
CA ALA A 21 -3.38 6.14 0.06
C ALA A 21 -4.79 5.66 -0.33
N GLU A 22 -4.93 5.00 -1.47
CA GLU A 22 -6.20 4.40 -1.93
C GLU A 22 -6.58 3.12 -1.17
N PHE A 23 -5.66 2.55 -0.38
CA PHE A 23 -5.91 1.30 0.32
C PHE A 23 -7.07 1.42 1.31
N ALA A 24 -7.03 2.39 2.22
CA ALA A 24 -8.07 2.53 3.23
C ALA A 24 -9.46 2.80 2.62
N PRO A 25 -9.61 3.79 1.71
CA PRO A 25 -10.89 4.04 1.06
C PRO A 25 -11.41 2.83 0.27
N ALA A 26 -10.53 2.03 -0.33
CA ALA A 26 -10.93 0.81 -1.02
C ALA A 26 -11.46 -0.24 -0.06
N ILE A 27 -10.78 -0.46 1.08
CA ILE A 27 -11.26 -1.39 2.11
C ILE A 27 -12.57 -0.90 2.71
N GLU A 28 -12.69 0.39 3.07
CA GLU A 28 -13.92 0.96 3.63
C GLU A 28 -15.13 0.76 2.69
N LYS A 29 -14.97 1.04 1.39
CA LYS A 29 -16.00 0.74 0.38
C LYS A 29 -16.38 -0.74 0.29
N LEU A 30 -15.39 -1.64 0.39
CA LEU A 30 -15.67 -3.08 0.45
C LEU A 30 -16.42 -3.45 1.73
N THR A 31 -16.08 -2.83 2.85
CA THR A 31 -16.77 -3.10 4.12
C THR A 31 -18.21 -2.58 4.17
N GLU A 32 -18.52 -1.52 3.43
CA GLU A 32 -19.88 -0.99 3.30
C GLU A 32 -20.76 -1.82 2.37
N SER A 33 -20.17 -2.57 1.45
CA SER A 33 -20.89 -3.32 0.41
C SER A 33 -21.03 -4.82 0.70
N LEU A 34 -20.36 -5.32 1.74
CA LEU A 34 -20.33 -6.73 2.08
C LEU A 34 -20.73 -6.92 3.55
N ASP A 35 -21.67 -7.83 3.80
CA ASP A 35 -21.99 -8.27 5.15
C ASP A 35 -21.01 -9.36 5.58
N PHE A 36 -20.26 -9.12 6.66
CA PHE A 36 -19.38 -10.13 7.27
C PHE A 36 -19.24 -9.90 8.78
N GLN A 37 -18.97 -10.98 9.52
CA GLN A 37 -18.72 -10.91 10.96
C GLN A 37 -17.27 -10.58 11.30
N THR A 38 -16.34 -11.02 10.46
CA THR A 38 -14.90 -10.87 10.68
C THR A 38 -14.19 -10.49 9.39
N MET A 39 -13.28 -9.53 9.46
CA MET A 39 -12.40 -9.16 8.37
C MET A 39 -10.96 -9.52 8.72
N LEU A 40 -10.24 -10.15 7.80
CA LEU A 40 -8.82 -10.45 7.92
C LEU A 40 -8.08 -9.93 6.70
N ILE A 41 -7.08 -9.08 6.93
CA ILE A 41 -6.24 -8.49 5.88
C ILE A 41 -4.91 -9.26 5.84
N ARG A 42 -4.61 -9.84 4.68
CA ARG A 42 -3.34 -10.54 4.43
C ARG A 42 -2.43 -9.71 3.55
N ILE A 43 -1.17 -9.55 3.96
CA ILE A 43 -0.17 -8.72 3.27
C ILE A 43 1.04 -9.57 2.94
N GLY A 44 1.50 -9.48 1.69
CA GLY A 44 2.71 -10.14 1.22
C GLY A 44 4.00 -9.62 1.87
N ASP A 45 5.10 -10.35 1.73
CA ASP A 45 6.42 -9.95 2.23
C ASP A 45 7.19 -9.05 1.24
N GLY A 46 6.67 -8.87 0.02
CA GLY A 46 7.21 -7.99 -1.01
C GLY A 46 7.16 -6.49 -0.66
N ALA A 47 7.99 -5.70 -1.34
CA ALA A 47 8.07 -4.22 -1.24
C ALA A 47 8.01 -3.68 0.21
N PRO A 48 9.09 -3.81 1.00
CA PRO A 48 9.09 -3.61 2.45
C PRO A 48 8.47 -2.30 2.95
N LEU A 49 8.77 -1.17 2.29
CA LEU A 49 8.21 0.12 2.70
C LEU A 49 6.69 0.16 2.55
N ILE A 50 6.18 -0.24 1.39
CA ILE A 50 4.75 -0.27 1.08
C ILE A 50 4.04 -1.24 2.04
N ARG A 51 4.61 -2.43 2.25
CA ARG A 51 4.10 -3.42 3.19
C ARG A 51 3.97 -2.82 4.60
N ASP A 52 5.02 -2.20 5.11
CA ASP A 52 5.05 -1.69 6.47
C ASP A 52 4.11 -0.47 6.63
N GLN A 53 3.96 0.36 5.59
CA GLN A 53 2.94 1.41 5.55
C GLN A 53 1.52 0.84 5.67
N ILE A 54 1.19 -0.18 4.87
CA ILE A 54 -0.14 -0.82 4.91
C ILE A 54 -0.38 -1.47 6.28
N ILE A 55 0.62 -2.19 6.82
CA ILE A 55 0.53 -2.78 8.18
C ILE A 55 0.22 -1.71 9.21
N ASN A 56 0.97 -0.61 9.23
CA ASN A 56 0.77 0.46 10.20
C ASN A 56 -0.62 1.09 10.08
N HIS A 57 -1.09 1.28 8.84
CA HIS A 57 -2.41 1.82 8.57
C HIS A 57 -3.52 0.89 9.11
N CYS A 58 -3.44 -0.41 8.81
CA CYS A 58 -4.40 -1.38 9.31
C CYS A 58 -4.42 -1.45 10.84
N LEU A 59 -3.24 -1.44 11.49
CA LEU A 59 -3.14 -1.47 12.95
C LEU A 59 -3.72 -0.21 13.59
N ALA A 60 -3.53 0.96 12.98
CA ALA A 60 -4.13 2.21 13.45
C ALA A 60 -5.67 2.21 13.38
N LYS A 61 -6.26 1.43 12.46
CA LYS A 61 -7.70 1.21 12.33
C LYS A 61 -8.21 0.01 13.14
N ASN A 62 -7.37 -0.60 13.98
CA ASN A 62 -7.67 -1.82 14.73
C ASN A 62 -8.07 -3.02 13.85
N TRP A 63 -7.64 -3.05 12.59
CA TRP A 63 -7.91 -4.16 11.69
C TRP A 63 -7.01 -5.36 11.97
N ILE A 64 -7.56 -6.54 11.68
CA ILE A 64 -6.92 -7.83 11.88
C ILE A 64 -5.97 -8.07 10.68
N VAL A 65 -4.65 -8.07 10.92
CA VAL A 65 -3.62 -8.24 9.88
C VAL A 65 -2.78 -9.51 10.05
N GLU A 66 -2.48 -10.18 8.93
CA GLU A 66 -1.47 -11.24 8.81
C GLU A 66 -0.44 -10.90 7.72
N GLN A 67 0.83 -11.22 7.96
CA GLN A 67 1.86 -11.18 6.92
C GLN A 67 2.13 -12.59 6.37
N VAL A 68 1.99 -12.74 5.06
CA VAL A 68 2.24 -13.98 4.34
C VAL A 68 3.66 -13.93 3.77
N ASN A 69 4.41 -15.03 3.95
CA ASN A 69 5.75 -15.18 3.39
C ASN A 69 5.64 -15.77 1.97
N GLU A 70 5.92 -14.97 0.94
CA GLU A 70 5.83 -15.38 -0.47
C GLU A 70 7.09 -16.14 -0.93
N SER A 71 8.18 -16.05 -0.16
CA SER A 71 9.52 -16.58 -0.48
C SER A 71 9.56 -18.10 -0.70
N LYS A 72 8.59 -18.86 -0.18
CA LYS A 72 8.50 -20.31 -0.41
C LYS A 72 7.87 -20.69 -1.76
N THR A 73 7.37 -19.73 -2.55
CA THR A 73 6.47 -20.04 -3.67
C THR A 73 6.79 -19.31 -4.98
N SER A 74 7.95 -18.66 -5.07
CA SER A 74 8.43 -17.94 -6.26
C SER A 74 9.11 -18.84 -7.32
N SER A 75 9.11 -20.16 -7.15
CA SER A 75 9.54 -21.09 -8.18
C SER A 75 8.51 -21.14 -9.31
N GLY A 76 8.66 -20.30 -10.33
CA GLY A 76 8.36 -20.72 -11.70
C GLY A 76 7.34 -19.95 -12.55
N LEU A 77 6.71 -18.83 -12.13
CA LEU A 77 5.76 -18.12 -13.03
C LEU A 77 5.77 -16.59 -12.89
N VAL A 78 5.28 -15.94 -13.95
CA VAL A 78 5.45 -14.52 -14.36
C VAL A 78 5.34 -13.51 -13.22
N ARG A 79 6.46 -12.86 -12.89
CA ARG A 79 6.66 -11.84 -11.84
C ARG A 79 5.76 -10.60 -11.89
N ASN A 80 4.88 -10.45 -12.88
CA ASN A 80 4.32 -9.15 -13.27
C ASN A 80 2.79 -9.04 -13.14
N ASN A 81 2.10 -10.01 -12.51
CA ASN A 81 0.66 -9.90 -12.31
C ASN A 81 0.29 -9.73 -10.83
N HIS A 82 0.17 -8.47 -10.40
CA HIS A 82 -0.18 -8.09 -9.03
C HIS A 82 -1.52 -8.69 -8.55
N ALA A 83 -2.46 -8.91 -9.47
CA ALA A 83 -3.74 -9.55 -9.18
C ALA A 83 -3.57 -11.02 -8.74
N ILE A 84 -2.73 -11.77 -9.45
CA ILE A 84 -2.45 -13.18 -9.14
C ILE A 84 -1.67 -13.31 -7.82
N SER A 85 -0.71 -12.42 -7.58
CA SER A 85 0.00 -12.36 -6.30
C SER A 85 -0.97 -12.08 -5.15
N ALA A 86 -1.87 -11.10 -5.29
CA ALA A 86 -2.86 -10.76 -4.27
C ALA A 86 -3.79 -11.94 -3.95
N LEU A 87 -4.25 -12.68 -4.96
CA LEU A 87 -5.07 -13.87 -4.76
C LEU A 87 -4.32 -14.95 -3.94
N ARG A 88 -3.06 -15.21 -4.27
CA ARG A 88 -2.24 -16.21 -3.55
C ARG A 88 -1.98 -15.81 -2.11
N ILE A 89 -1.68 -14.54 -1.88
CA ILE A 89 -1.52 -13.99 -0.52
C ILE A 89 -2.82 -14.20 0.25
N ALA A 90 -3.97 -13.94 -0.36
CA ALA A 90 -5.26 -14.10 0.29
C ALA A 90 -5.61 -15.57 0.60
N SER A 91 -5.13 -16.54 -0.20
CA SER A 91 -5.35 -17.97 0.04
C SER A 91 -4.39 -18.61 1.06
N ASN A 92 -3.24 -18.01 1.34
CA ASN A 92 -2.23 -18.59 2.23
C ASN A 92 -2.34 -18.04 3.65
N SER A 93 -2.15 -18.88 4.66
CA SER A 93 -2.05 -18.43 6.06
C SER A 93 -0.80 -17.59 6.29
N GLY A 94 -0.91 -16.50 7.05
CA GLY A 94 0.21 -15.65 7.42
C GLY A 94 0.54 -15.69 8.91
N GLN A 95 1.56 -14.91 9.30
CA GLN A 95 1.88 -14.62 10.68
C GLN A 95 1.14 -13.37 11.14
N ARG A 96 0.48 -13.49 12.28
CA ARG A 96 -0.27 -12.41 12.89
C ARG A 96 0.65 -11.24 13.29
N ILE A 97 0.28 -10.02 12.91
CA ILE A 97 1.03 -8.81 13.28
C ILE A 97 0.23 -8.01 14.31
N TRP A 98 0.91 -7.61 15.39
CA TRP A 98 0.30 -6.90 16.52
C TRP A 98 0.90 -5.51 16.77
N GLN A 99 2.05 -5.23 16.16
CA GLN A 99 2.83 -4.02 16.45
C GLN A 99 3.11 -3.27 15.15
N GLN A 100 3.04 -1.94 15.25
CA GLN A 100 3.47 -1.06 14.19
C GLN A 100 4.97 -1.24 13.93
N ARG A 101 5.37 -0.94 12.71
CA ARG A 101 6.74 -1.03 12.23
C ARG A 101 7.31 0.35 12.03
N GLU A 102 8.58 0.49 12.37
CA GLU A 102 9.31 1.71 12.04
C GLU A 102 9.53 1.78 10.52
N LEU A 103 9.06 2.87 9.91
CA LEU A 103 9.28 3.12 8.49
C LEU A 103 10.67 3.74 8.32
N ARG A 104 11.57 2.99 7.69
CA ARG A 104 12.92 3.46 7.30
C ARG A 104 13.04 3.53 5.78
N PRO A 105 12.56 4.61 5.14
CA PRO A 105 12.64 4.78 3.71
C PRO A 105 14.09 4.76 3.24
N LYS A 106 14.38 3.97 2.21
CA LYS A 106 15.69 3.94 1.56
C LYS A 106 15.75 5.04 0.49
N HIS A 107 16.97 5.35 0.04
CA HIS A 107 17.17 6.29 -1.06
C HIS A 107 16.35 5.93 -2.32
N GLY A 108 16.25 4.63 -2.63
CA GLY A 108 15.43 4.13 -3.74
C GLY A 108 13.95 4.46 -3.59
N ASP A 109 13.42 4.39 -2.37
CA ASP A 109 12.02 4.68 -2.08
C ASP A 109 11.70 6.16 -2.26
N VAL A 110 12.58 7.04 -1.76
CA VAL A 110 12.47 8.48 -1.96
C VAL A 110 12.45 8.82 -3.45
N LYS A 111 13.39 8.27 -4.23
CA LYS A 111 13.45 8.51 -5.68
C LYS A 111 12.21 7.97 -6.40
N TYR A 112 11.69 6.83 -5.96
CA TYR A 112 10.43 6.29 -6.48
C TYR A 112 9.27 7.26 -6.21
N ILE A 113 9.13 7.77 -4.99
CA ILE A 113 8.07 8.71 -4.60
C ILE A 113 8.16 10.01 -5.42
N GLN A 114 9.36 10.59 -5.59
CA GLN A 114 9.57 11.76 -6.45
C GLN A 114 9.18 11.49 -7.91
N THR A 115 9.47 10.28 -8.40
CA THR A 115 9.04 9.86 -9.74
C THR A 115 7.52 9.75 -9.82
N GLN A 116 6.86 9.25 -8.77
CA GLN A 116 5.39 9.21 -8.71
C GLN A 116 4.78 10.61 -8.65
N SER A 117 5.35 11.53 -7.86
CA SER A 117 4.84 12.90 -7.79
C SER A 117 4.88 13.56 -9.17
N ARG A 118 5.97 13.35 -9.90
CA ARG A 118 6.11 13.85 -11.27
C ARG A 118 5.10 13.23 -12.22
N LYS A 119 4.81 11.92 -12.09
CA LYS A 119 3.79 11.26 -12.91
C LYS A 119 2.38 11.78 -12.65
N ILE A 120 2.00 11.91 -11.37
CA ILE A 120 0.66 12.37 -10.96
C ILE A 120 0.43 13.82 -11.37
N SER A 121 1.47 14.64 -11.32
CA SER A 121 1.44 16.03 -11.80
C SER A 121 1.68 16.15 -13.30
N ASN A 122 1.50 15.10 -14.10
CA ASN A 122 1.69 15.10 -15.56
C ASN A 122 3.06 15.66 -16.03
N GLY A 123 4.09 15.50 -15.22
CA GLY A 123 5.46 15.93 -15.51
C GLY A 123 5.88 17.23 -14.84
N HIS A 124 4.96 17.95 -14.21
CA HIS A 124 5.18 19.33 -13.75
C HIS A 124 5.89 19.45 -12.40
N ILE A 125 5.55 18.59 -11.43
CA ILE A 125 5.99 18.76 -10.03
C ILE A 125 6.78 17.54 -9.56
N THR A 126 8.06 17.76 -9.26
CA THR A 126 8.89 16.81 -8.51
C THR A 126 9.04 17.33 -7.09
N ILE A 127 8.50 16.61 -6.11
CA ILE A 127 8.56 17.06 -4.72
C ILE A 127 9.98 16.96 -4.15
N SER A 128 10.28 17.80 -3.18
CA SER A 128 11.55 17.80 -2.47
C SER A 128 11.81 16.45 -1.77
N LYS A 129 13.08 16.17 -1.46
CA LYS A 129 13.47 14.97 -0.70
C LYS A 129 12.78 14.90 0.66
N GLN A 130 12.60 16.05 1.32
CA GLN A 130 11.95 16.13 2.62
C GLN A 130 10.47 15.75 2.52
N LEU A 131 9.73 16.33 1.57
CA LEU A 131 8.33 15.97 1.34
C LEU A 131 8.19 14.50 0.94
N ALA A 132 9.10 13.98 0.11
CA ALA A 132 9.11 12.57 -0.24
C ALA A 132 9.35 11.65 0.98
N LEU A 133 10.14 12.08 1.97
CA LEU A 133 10.33 11.35 3.22
C LEU A 133 9.06 11.36 4.08
N PHE A 134 8.36 12.49 4.19
CA PHE A 134 7.09 12.58 4.90
C PHE A 134 6.03 11.67 4.26
N VAL A 135 5.95 11.66 2.94
CA VAL A 135 5.10 10.70 2.20
C VAL A 135 5.51 9.26 2.49
N ALA A 136 6.81 8.96 2.47
CA ALA A 136 7.32 7.62 2.73
C ALA A 136 7.02 7.15 4.17
N LYS A 137 6.92 8.07 5.12
CA LYS A 137 6.52 7.77 6.51
C LYS A 137 5.01 7.75 6.72
N GLY A 138 4.22 8.10 5.69
CA GLY A 138 2.77 8.21 5.81
C GLY A 138 2.30 9.43 6.60
N GLU A 139 3.18 10.43 6.77
CA GLU A 139 2.87 11.70 7.44
C GLU A 139 2.15 12.68 6.51
N LEU A 140 2.40 12.57 5.20
CA LEU A 140 1.71 13.32 4.15
C LEU A 140 1.20 12.38 3.06
N THR A 141 0.08 12.72 2.45
CA THR A 141 -0.35 12.12 1.19
C THR A 141 0.46 12.68 0.02
N MET A 142 0.42 11.98 -1.10
CA MET A 142 1.13 12.45 -2.29
C MET A 142 0.56 13.76 -2.83
N GLN A 143 -0.76 13.91 -2.75
CA GLN A 143 -1.48 15.11 -3.19
C GLN A 143 -1.12 16.31 -2.30
N GLU A 144 -1.13 16.13 -0.97
CA GLU A 144 -0.71 17.19 -0.03
C GLU A 144 0.73 17.62 -0.28
N ALA A 145 1.65 16.66 -0.46
CA ALA A 145 3.05 16.97 -0.76
C ALA A 145 3.23 17.75 -2.08
N ILE A 146 2.43 17.45 -3.11
CA ILE A 146 2.46 18.18 -4.38
C ILE A 146 1.92 19.61 -4.20
N LEU A 147 0.83 19.77 -3.46
CA LEU A 147 0.25 21.09 -3.16
C LEU A 147 1.24 21.95 -2.38
N GLU A 148 1.82 21.42 -1.31
CA GLU A 148 2.80 22.12 -0.49
C GLU A 148 4.04 22.55 -1.30
N GLN A 149 4.54 21.67 -2.18
CA GLN A 149 5.63 22.01 -3.09
C GLN A 149 5.27 23.16 -4.05
N SER A 150 4.02 23.22 -4.52
CA SER A 150 3.56 24.27 -5.43
C SER A 150 3.37 25.63 -4.75
N SER A 151 2.89 25.62 -3.50
CA SER A 151 2.76 26.83 -2.69
C SER A 151 4.14 27.45 -2.42
N TYR A 152 5.12 26.63 -2.02
CA TYR A 152 6.48 27.10 -1.76
C TYR A 152 7.14 27.72 -3.00
N SER A 153 6.90 27.16 -4.19
CA SER A 153 7.44 27.68 -5.45
C SER A 153 6.76 28.95 -5.96
N SER A 154 5.62 29.34 -5.40
CA SER A 154 4.87 30.55 -5.78
C SER A 154 5.20 31.74 -4.87
N GLU A 155 5.86 31.49 -3.73
CA GLU A 155 6.27 32.50 -2.74
C GLU A 155 7.73 32.98 -2.94
N GLU A 156 8.48 32.35 -3.86
CA GLU A 156 9.80 32.77 -4.35
C GLU A 156 9.71 33.46 -5.73
#